data_AF-A0AAU7NNV0-F1
#
_entry.id   AF-A0AAU7NNV0-F1
#
_cell.length_a   1.000
_cell.length_b   1.000
_cell.length_c   1.000
_cell.angle_alpha   90.00
_cell.angle_beta   90.00
_cell.angle_gamma   90.00
#
_symmetry.space_group_name_H-M   'P 1'
#
loop_
_entity.id
_entity.type
_entity.pdbx_description
1 polymer ?
#
loop_
_entity_poly.entity_id
_entity_poly.type
_entity_poly.pdbx_seq_one_letter_code
_entity_poly.pdbx_strand_id
1 'polypeptide(L)'
;MGENHRATAYAYTNPEQKGNSVIAWVLYSYKETQESPRSGRKYLSEKAQYEIDCTAKKSRTLFYTWHSERMGYGTVVYTGRKPTPWEPTNSPNSYANAFEKFYCDEPIDKTIPSQKEVDKKIIEGFEKAAKEVNRNAPTMIDQDTRLDKVTVGPGAKATYHYTFPKYSSQEIGQDWLQTNLRPLVMRPSIEFGGIYIFSYSGNDKVEITNFKISFSVAAAGYLRRSTGQTCPHNRIPLRCIHYVRKFACQLEHYAFERN
;
A
#
# COMPACT_ATOMS: atom_id res chain seq x y z
N MET A 1 6.02 -11.31 7.38
CA MET A 1 4.62 -11.61 7.02
C MET A 1 4.26 -12.93 7.69
N GLY A 2 3.07 -13.04 8.29
CA GLY A 2 2.56 -14.29 8.86
C GLY A 2 1.10 -14.49 8.47
N GLU A 3 0.69 -15.71 8.18
CA GLU A 3 -0.66 -16.00 7.67
C GLU A 3 -1.27 -17.20 8.39
N ASN A 4 -2.59 -17.15 8.59
CA ASN A 4 -3.38 -18.31 8.97
C ASN A 4 -4.75 -18.29 8.26
N HIS A 5 -5.67 -19.17 8.66
CA HIS A 5 -7.01 -19.25 8.06
C HIS A 5 -7.88 -17.99 8.30
N ARG A 6 -7.54 -17.15 9.28
CA ARG A 6 -8.31 -15.96 9.66
C ARG A 6 -7.80 -14.67 9.00
N ALA A 7 -6.48 -14.48 8.94
CA ALA A 7 -5.90 -13.23 8.44
C ALA A 7 -4.49 -13.39 7.88
N THR A 8 -4.06 -12.35 7.17
CA THR A 8 -2.66 -12.08 6.86
C THR A 8 -2.17 -10.96 7.76
N ALA A 9 -1.05 -11.17 8.43
CA ALA A 9 -0.43 -10.25 9.38
C ALA A 9 0.90 -9.71 8.83
N TYR A 10 1.07 -8.40 8.95
CA TYR A 10 2.23 -7.67 8.49
C TYR A 10 2.89 -6.98 9.68
N ALA A 11 4.19 -7.18 9.82
CA ALA A 11 5.02 -6.60 10.87
C ALA A 11 5.83 -5.45 10.26
N TYR A 12 5.87 -4.32 10.94
CA TYR A 12 6.66 -3.17 10.51
C TYR A 12 8.12 -3.35 10.94
N THR A 13 9.06 -2.98 10.08
CA THR A 13 10.51 -3.29 10.24
C THR A 13 11.27 -2.26 11.08
N ASN A 14 10.63 -1.17 11.49
CA ASN A 14 11.22 -0.07 12.25
C ASN A 14 10.60 0.05 13.65
N PRO A 15 10.78 -0.95 14.53
CA PRO A 15 10.24 -0.86 15.87
C PRO A 15 11.04 0.13 16.74
N GLU A 16 10.41 0.62 17.78
CA GLU A 16 11.03 1.42 18.83
C GLU A 16 11.52 0.50 19.96
N GLN A 17 12.77 0.70 20.39
CA GLN A 17 13.34 -0.04 21.51
C GLN A 17 13.05 0.69 22.82
N LYS A 18 12.59 -0.06 23.84
CA LYS A 18 12.23 0.49 25.14
C LYS A 18 12.61 -0.48 26.25
N GLY A 19 13.85 -0.37 26.73
CA GLY A 19 14.40 -1.31 27.70
C GLY A 19 14.44 -2.73 27.12
N ASN A 20 13.83 -3.69 27.82
CA ASN A 20 13.71 -5.09 27.36
C ASN A 20 12.51 -5.33 26.43
N SER A 21 11.79 -4.26 26.08
CA SER A 21 10.60 -4.33 25.24
C SER A 21 10.81 -3.65 23.89
N VAL A 22 10.09 -4.16 22.90
CA VAL A 22 10.00 -3.62 21.55
C VAL A 22 8.59 -3.09 21.35
N ILE A 23 8.47 -1.84 20.90
CA ILE A 23 7.19 -1.26 20.48
C ILE A 23 7.14 -1.27 18.96
N ALA A 24 6.18 -1.98 18.39
CA ALA A 24 6.08 -2.16 16.95
C ALA A 24 4.66 -1.94 16.44
N TRP A 25 4.56 -1.42 15.22
CA TRP A 25 3.31 -1.45 14.49
C TRP A 25 3.13 -2.81 13.82
N VAL A 26 1.87 -3.25 13.74
CA VAL A 26 1.44 -4.42 12.99
C VAL A 26 0.13 -4.11 12.27
N LEU A 27 -0.12 -4.81 11.18
CA LEU A 27 -1.35 -4.72 10.39
C LEU A 27 -1.93 -6.12 10.20
N TYR A 28 -3.21 -6.27 10.49
CA TYR A 28 -3.98 -7.47 10.16
C TYR A 28 -4.94 -7.16 9.01
N SER A 29 -4.93 -8.01 7.99
CA SER A 29 -5.90 -8.01 6.89
C SER A 29 -6.72 -9.29 6.98
N TYR A 30 -7.98 -9.19 7.41
CA TYR A 30 -8.82 -10.34 7.69
C TYR A 30 -9.39 -10.93 6.41
N LYS A 31 -9.40 -12.25 6.27
CA LYS A 31 -9.94 -12.94 5.10
C LYS A 31 -11.45 -12.77 4.99
N GLU A 32 -12.14 -12.70 6.12
CA GLU A 32 -13.58 -12.46 6.22
C GLU A 32 -13.91 -11.22 7.04
N THR A 33 -15.10 -10.66 6.83
CA THR A 33 -15.60 -9.52 7.60
C THR A 33 -15.73 -9.91 9.08
N GLN A 34 -15.03 -9.17 9.92
CA GLN A 34 -15.14 -9.28 11.37
C GLN A 34 -16.25 -8.35 11.86
N GLU A 35 -16.87 -8.69 12.99
CA GLU A 35 -17.90 -7.86 13.63
C GLU A 35 -17.57 -7.62 15.09
N SER A 36 -17.68 -6.35 15.52
CA SER A 36 -17.47 -5.98 16.91
C SER A 36 -18.59 -6.54 17.79
N PRO A 37 -18.29 -7.39 18.79
CA PRO A 37 -19.32 -7.94 19.68
C PRO A 37 -20.08 -6.86 20.47
N ARG A 38 -19.44 -5.70 20.68
CA ARG A 38 -20.02 -4.60 21.46
C ARG A 38 -20.86 -3.62 20.64
N SER A 39 -20.52 -3.44 19.36
CA SER A 39 -21.09 -2.35 18.55
C SER A 39 -21.75 -2.81 17.25
N GLY A 40 -21.61 -4.09 16.87
CA GLY A 40 -22.08 -4.61 15.57
C GLY A 40 -21.33 -4.02 14.36
N ARG A 41 -20.32 -3.17 14.59
CA ARG A 41 -19.57 -2.54 13.51
C ARG A 41 -18.68 -3.57 12.83
N LYS A 42 -18.78 -3.61 11.51
CA LYS A 42 -18.04 -4.51 10.64
C LYS A 42 -16.69 -3.92 10.24
N TYR A 43 -15.67 -4.76 10.17
CA TYR A 43 -14.31 -4.35 9.79
C TYR A 43 -13.60 -5.47 9.02
N LEU A 44 -12.62 -5.08 8.21
CA LEU A 44 -11.83 -6.00 7.35
C LEU A 44 -10.33 -5.90 7.60
N SER A 45 -9.89 -4.91 8.38
CA SER A 45 -8.49 -4.82 8.79
C SER A 45 -8.30 -4.07 10.09
N GLU A 46 -7.11 -4.24 10.66
CA GLU A 46 -6.69 -3.62 11.90
C GLU A 46 -5.26 -3.13 11.82
N LYS A 47 -5.01 -1.89 12.25
CA LYS A 47 -3.65 -1.38 12.52
C LYS A 47 -3.48 -1.29 14.03
N ALA A 48 -2.46 -1.95 14.56
CA ALA A 48 -2.22 -2.05 15.99
C ALA A 48 -0.76 -1.74 16.34
N GLN A 49 -0.55 -1.14 17.50
CA GLN A 49 0.77 -0.96 18.10
C GLN A 49 0.89 -1.97 19.24
N TYR A 50 1.89 -2.85 19.16
CA TYR A 50 2.19 -3.85 20.18
C TYR A 50 3.40 -3.40 21.00
N GLU A 51 3.38 -3.74 22.28
CA GLU A 51 4.58 -3.79 23.13
C GLU A 51 4.88 -5.27 23.38
N ILE A 52 6.11 -5.68 23.09
CA ILE A 52 6.58 -7.07 23.19
C ILE A 52 7.76 -7.07 24.15
N ASP A 53 7.62 -7.73 25.29
CA ASP A 53 8.70 -7.94 26.26
C ASP A 53 9.45 -9.21 25.87
N CYS A 54 10.65 -9.02 25.30
CA CYS A 54 11.47 -10.10 24.76
C CYS A 54 12.04 -11.01 25.85
N THR A 55 12.24 -10.48 27.07
CA THR A 55 12.74 -11.27 28.19
C THR A 55 11.63 -12.09 28.83
N ALA A 56 10.48 -11.48 29.07
CA ALA A 56 9.35 -12.15 29.73
C ALA A 56 8.44 -12.92 28.75
N LYS A 57 8.73 -12.88 27.44
CA LYS A 57 7.98 -13.56 26.37
C LYS A 57 6.47 -13.33 26.45
N LYS A 58 6.12 -12.05 26.49
CA LYS A 58 4.73 -11.56 26.57
C LYS A 58 4.55 -10.34 25.69
N SER A 59 3.32 -10.12 25.24
CA SER A 59 2.96 -8.98 24.42
C SER A 59 1.64 -8.36 24.87
N ARG A 60 1.42 -7.10 24.52
CA ARG A 60 0.13 -6.43 24.68
C ARG A 60 -0.09 -5.43 23.57
N THR A 61 -1.34 -5.15 23.24
CA THR A 61 -1.70 -4.07 22.32
C THR A 61 -1.81 -2.78 23.10
N LEU A 62 -1.04 -1.74 22.72
CA LEU A 62 -1.10 -0.40 23.31
C LEU A 62 -2.22 0.45 22.68
N PHE A 63 -2.36 0.32 21.36
CA PHE A 63 -3.28 1.10 20.54
C PHE A 63 -3.71 0.28 19.33
N TYR A 64 -4.96 0.43 18.88
CA TYR A 64 -5.39 -0.13 17.61
C TYR A 64 -6.55 0.64 16.97
N THR A 65 -6.69 0.46 15.66
CA THR A 65 -7.82 0.97 14.87
C THR A 65 -8.35 -0.12 13.97
N TRP A 66 -9.68 -0.24 13.89
CA TRP A 66 -10.36 -1.11 12.93
C TRP A 66 -10.84 -0.30 11.74
N HIS A 67 -10.69 -0.87 10.55
CA HIS A 67 -11.02 -0.20 9.30
C HIS A 67 -12.03 -1.01 8.48
N SER A 68 -12.90 -0.30 7.77
CA SER A 68 -13.99 -0.90 6.98
C SER A 68 -13.51 -1.70 5.77
N GLU A 69 -12.28 -1.48 5.30
CA GLU A 69 -11.69 -2.19 4.17
C GLU A 69 -10.44 -2.97 4.59
N ARG A 70 -9.81 -3.68 3.64
CA ARG A 70 -8.58 -4.46 3.87
C ARG A 70 -7.36 -3.54 4.03
N MET A 71 -6.25 -4.09 4.53
CA MET A 71 -4.93 -3.43 4.59
C MET A 71 -4.89 -2.06 5.31
N GLY A 72 -5.84 -1.80 6.20
CA GLY A 72 -5.93 -0.56 6.97
C GLY A 72 -6.41 0.64 6.13
N TYR A 73 -7.18 0.37 5.08
CA TYR A 73 -7.89 1.34 4.25
C TYR A 73 -9.37 1.46 4.64
N GLY A 74 -10.03 2.47 4.09
CA GLY A 74 -11.43 2.77 4.36
C GLY A 74 -11.61 3.62 5.61
N THR A 75 -12.83 3.65 6.12
CA THR A 75 -13.18 4.44 7.30
C THR A 75 -12.75 3.72 8.58
N VAL A 76 -12.24 4.48 9.55
CA VAL A 76 -11.97 3.96 10.90
C VAL A 76 -13.31 3.76 11.61
N VAL A 77 -13.68 2.51 11.87
CA VAL A 77 -14.95 2.17 12.52
C VAL A 77 -14.81 2.07 14.04
N TYR A 78 -13.59 1.88 14.55
CA TYR A 78 -13.32 1.82 15.98
C TYR A 78 -11.85 2.19 16.30
N THR A 79 -11.59 2.67 17.51
CA THR A 79 -10.25 2.97 18.01
C THR A 79 -10.11 2.53 19.47
N GLY A 80 -9.16 1.63 19.74
CA GLY A 80 -8.73 1.27 21.09
C GLY A 80 -7.47 2.04 21.46
N ARG A 81 -7.44 2.67 22.64
CA ARG A 81 -6.30 3.46 23.14
C ARG A 81 -5.79 3.02 24.50
N LYS A 82 -6.43 2.02 25.10
CA LYS A 82 -6.06 1.51 26.41
C LYS A 82 -5.21 0.25 26.18
N PRO A 83 -4.03 0.16 26.82
CA PRO A 83 -3.25 -1.05 26.78
C PRO A 83 -4.07 -2.25 27.23
N THR A 84 -4.01 -3.34 26.45
CA THR A 84 -4.60 -4.61 26.85
C THR A 84 -3.78 -5.24 27.98
N PRO A 85 -4.35 -6.21 28.70
CA PRO A 85 -3.56 -7.09 29.56
C PRO A 85 -2.41 -7.74 28.77
N TRP A 86 -1.36 -8.09 29.50
CA TRP A 86 -0.25 -8.86 28.95
C TRP A 86 -0.70 -10.29 28.64
N GLU A 87 -0.35 -10.76 27.45
CA GLU A 87 -0.61 -12.12 26.99
C GLU A 87 0.71 -12.81 26.63
N PRO A 88 0.87 -14.11 26.91
CA PRO A 88 2.10 -14.83 26.60
C PRO A 88 2.29 -14.99 25.08
N THR A 89 3.54 -14.91 24.60
CA THR A 89 3.89 -15.10 23.17
C THR A 89 4.31 -16.53 22.85
N ASN A 90 4.23 -17.45 23.81
CA ASN A 90 4.74 -18.82 23.67
C ASN A 90 3.81 -19.78 22.92
N SER A 91 2.58 -19.38 22.58
CA SER A 91 1.66 -20.23 21.83
C SER A 91 2.20 -20.47 20.42
N PRO A 92 2.57 -21.71 20.05
CA PRO A 92 3.08 -22.01 18.71
C PRO A 92 2.07 -21.61 17.63
N ASN A 93 2.57 -21.19 16.46
CA ASN A 93 1.77 -20.77 15.31
C ASN A 93 0.79 -19.60 15.57
N SER A 94 0.92 -18.90 16.70
CA SER A 94 0.21 -17.65 16.94
C SER A 94 0.95 -16.48 16.31
N TYR A 95 0.23 -15.40 15.99
CA TYR A 95 0.87 -14.15 15.54
C TYR A 95 1.78 -13.57 16.62
N ALA A 96 1.39 -13.67 17.90
CA ALA A 96 2.21 -13.20 19.01
C ALA A 96 3.56 -13.93 19.07
N ASN A 97 3.58 -15.25 18.84
CA ASN A 97 4.82 -16.02 18.73
C ASN A 97 5.66 -15.62 17.51
N ALA A 98 5.02 -15.43 16.36
CA ALA A 98 5.72 -15.01 15.15
C ALA A 98 6.34 -13.61 15.30
N PHE A 99 5.64 -12.68 15.95
CA PHE A 99 6.16 -11.34 16.22
C PHE A 99 7.26 -11.34 17.26
N GLU A 100 7.13 -12.10 18.35
CA GLU A 100 8.23 -12.24 19.31
C GLU A 100 9.49 -12.78 18.64
N LYS A 101 9.41 -13.88 17.89
CA LYS A 101 10.55 -14.37 17.10
C LYS A 101 11.14 -13.31 16.18
N PHE A 102 10.29 -12.59 15.44
CA PHE A 102 10.73 -11.57 14.49
C PHE A 102 11.42 -10.37 15.16
N TYR A 103 10.96 -9.94 16.33
CA TYR A 103 11.46 -8.74 17.00
C TYR A 103 12.50 -9.03 18.10
N CYS A 104 12.55 -10.25 18.63
CA CYS A 104 13.31 -10.61 19.83
C CYS A 104 14.36 -11.71 19.63
N ASP A 105 14.15 -12.67 18.73
CA ASP A 105 15.05 -13.83 18.56
C ASP A 105 16.23 -13.56 17.60
N GLU A 106 16.48 -12.31 17.21
CA GLU A 106 17.75 -11.93 16.58
C GLU A 106 18.64 -11.15 17.56
N PRO A 107 19.87 -11.63 17.89
CA PRO A 107 20.94 -10.67 18.03
C PRO A 107 21.04 -9.96 16.67
N ILE A 108 20.77 -8.65 16.64
CA ILE A 108 21.19 -7.82 15.51
C ILE A 108 22.72 -7.77 15.58
N ASP A 109 23.37 -8.87 15.20
CA ASP A 109 24.68 -8.76 14.58
C ASP A 109 24.48 -7.88 13.34
N LYS A 110 25.35 -6.90 13.21
CA LYS A 110 25.22 -5.80 12.25
C LYS A 110 25.39 -6.32 10.84
N THR A 111 24.32 -6.83 10.25
CA THR A 111 24.07 -6.74 8.82
C THR A 111 22.59 -6.46 8.59
N ILE A 112 22.03 -5.43 9.25
CA ILE A 112 20.93 -4.70 8.61
C ILE A 112 21.51 -4.28 7.26
N PRO A 113 21.02 -4.82 6.13
CA PRO A 113 21.47 -4.36 4.84
C PRO A 113 21.25 -2.86 4.88
N SER A 114 22.33 -2.11 4.66
CA SER A 114 22.26 -0.67 4.55
C SER A 114 21.09 -0.31 3.64
N GLN A 115 20.42 0.83 3.86
CA GLN A 115 19.33 1.25 2.97
C GLN A 115 19.75 1.16 1.49
N LYS A 116 21.03 1.37 1.22
CA LYS A 116 21.67 1.16 -0.09
C LYS A 116 21.59 -0.28 -0.63
N GLU A 117 21.79 -1.30 0.21
CA GLU A 117 21.67 -2.71 -0.18
C GLU A 117 20.22 -3.15 -0.36
N VAL A 118 19.30 -2.61 0.46
CA VAL A 118 17.85 -2.80 0.27
C VAL A 118 17.40 -2.17 -1.03
N ASP A 119 17.76 -0.90 -1.24
CA ASP A 119 17.45 -0.16 -2.47
C ASP A 119 18.00 -0.87 -3.69
N LYS A 120 19.23 -1.42 -3.60
CA LYS A 120 19.84 -2.19 -4.70
C LYS A 120 18.95 -3.38 -5.11
N LYS A 121 18.50 -4.18 -4.15
CA LYS A 121 17.63 -5.35 -4.43
C LYS A 121 16.28 -4.93 -5.04
N ILE A 122 15.70 -3.83 -4.55
CA ILE A 122 14.44 -3.33 -5.10
C ILE A 122 14.63 -2.78 -6.51
N ILE A 123 15.72 -2.05 -6.76
CA ILE A 123 16.08 -1.54 -8.09
C ILE A 123 16.27 -2.70 -9.08
N GLU A 124 17.00 -3.74 -8.69
CA GLU A 124 17.18 -4.95 -9.52
C GLU A 124 15.83 -5.60 -9.88
N GLY A 125 14.91 -5.70 -8.92
CA GLY A 125 13.55 -6.20 -9.15
C GLY A 125 12.76 -5.30 -10.12
N PHE A 126 12.83 -3.99 -9.94
CA PHE A 126 12.20 -3.02 -10.82
C PHE A 126 12.77 -3.05 -12.23
N GLU A 127 14.08 -3.21 -12.40
CA GLU A 127 14.72 -3.30 -13.71
C GLU A 127 14.26 -4.53 -14.48
N LYS A 128 14.16 -5.68 -13.80
CA LYS A 128 13.63 -6.91 -14.39
C LYS A 128 12.19 -6.72 -14.86
N ALA A 129 11.32 -6.18 -14.00
CA ALA A 129 9.92 -5.92 -14.33
C ALA A 129 9.77 -4.90 -15.47
N ALA A 130 10.52 -3.78 -15.41
CA ALA A 130 10.49 -2.76 -16.44
C ALA A 130 10.95 -3.32 -17.79
N LYS A 131 11.99 -4.16 -17.82
CA LYS A 131 12.45 -4.83 -19.05
C LYS A 131 11.37 -5.73 -19.64
N GLU A 132 10.63 -6.45 -18.81
CA GLU A 132 9.54 -7.31 -19.25
C GLU A 132 8.38 -6.50 -19.84
N VAL A 133 7.92 -5.46 -19.14
CA VAL A 133 6.86 -4.57 -19.62
C VAL A 133 7.27 -3.88 -20.92
N ASN A 134 8.51 -3.38 -20.99
CA ASN A 134 9.03 -2.67 -22.16
C ASN A 134 9.19 -3.56 -23.40
N ARG A 135 9.21 -4.89 -23.28
CA ARG A 135 9.20 -5.79 -24.46
C ARG A 135 7.90 -5.70 -25.25
N ASN A 136 6.80 -5.40 -24.57
CA ASN A 136 5.47 -5.30 -25.17
C ASN A 136 5.02 -3.83 -25.33
N ALA A 137 5.82 -2.88 -24.86
CA ALA A 137 5.51 -1.46 -24.96
C ALA A 137 6.02 -0.87 -26.31
N PRO A 138 5.34 0.14 -26.88
CA PRO A 138 4.13 0.76 -26.37
C PRO A 138 2.89 -0.13 -26.56
N THR A 139 1.99 -0.17 -25.57
CA THR A 139 0.76 -0.97 -25.60
C THR A 139 -0.45 -0.18 -25.12
N MET A 140 -1.61 -0.37 -25.74
CA MET A 140 -2.86 0.23 -25.30
C MET A 140 -3.36 -0.49 -24.05
N ILE A 141 -3.51 0.25 -22.95
CA ILE A 141 -4.04 -0.26 -21.69
C ILE A 141 -5.57 -0.25 -21.72
N ASP A 142 -6.12 0.75 -22.38
CA ASP A 142 -7.54 0.87 -22.70
C ASP A 142 -7.70 1.60 -24.05
N GLN A 143 -8.91 2.03 -24.38
CA GLN A 143 -9.18 2.68 -25.67
C GLN A 143 -8.51 4.05 -25.83
N ASP A 144 -8.15 4.71 -24.73
CA ASP A 144 -7.72 6.09 -24.67
C ASP A 144 -6.36 6.28 -23.99
N THR A 145 -5.84 5.27 -23.29
CA THR A 145 -4.57 5.31 -22.55
C THR A 145 -3.59 4.29 -23.09
N ARG A 146 -2.41 4.74 -23.49
CA ARG A 146 -1.30 3.88 -23.91
C ARG A 146 -0.21 3.90 -22.85
N LEU A 147 0.30 2.74 -22.46
CA LEU A 147 1.56 2.64 -21.71
C LEU A 147 2.70 2.66 -22.72
N ASP A 148 3.53 3.70 -22.67
CA ASP A 148 4.65 3.87 -23.60
C ASP A 148 5.89 3.10 -23.15
N LYS A 149 6.20 3.17 -21.85
CA LYS A 149 7.36 2.52 -21.24
C LYS A 149 7.30 2.58 -19.72
N VAL A 150 8.16 1.79 -19.09
CA VAL A 150 8.50 1.85 -17.67
C VAL A 150 9.99 2.16 -17.53
N THR A 151 10.34 3.11 -16.66
CA THR A 151 11.73 3.47 -16.37
C THR A 151 12.03 3.31 -14.89
N VAL A 152 13.22 2.82 -14.56
CA VAL A 152 13.69 2.72 -13.18
C VAL A 152 14.65 3.87 -12.89
N GLY A 153 14.46 4.53 -11.77
CA GLY A 153 15.29 5.65 -11.31
C GLY A 153 15.87 5.40 -9.92
N PRO A 154 16.78 6.28 -9.47
CA PRO A 154 17.39 6.17 -8.14
C PRO A 154 16.35 6.19 -7.02
N GLY A 155 16.68 5.54 -5.90
CA GLY A 155 15.82 5.44 -4.71
C GLY A 155 14.67 4.46 -4.86
N ALA A 156 14.94 3.28 -5.47
CA ALA A 156 13.96 2.21 -5.65
C ALA A 156 12.65 2.74 -6.27
N LYS A 157 12.76 3.39 -7.44
CA LYS A 157 11.67 4.13 -8.08
C LYS A 157 11.36 3.58 -9.46
N ALA A 158 10.12 3.14 -9.69
CA ALA A 158 9.63 2.75 -11.01
C ALA A 158 8.64 3.80 -11.52
N THR A 159 8.88 4.36 -12.70
CA THR A 159 7.98 5.31 -13.37
C THR A 159 7.34 4.66 -14.58
N TYR A 160 6.02 4.57 -14.58
CA TYR A 160 5.19 4.17 -15.70
C TYR A 160 4.78 5.41 -16.48
N HIS A 161 5.10 5.45 -17.77
CA HIS A 161 4.85 6.57 -18.66
C HIS A 161 3.65 6.25 -19.54
N TYR A 162 2.54 6.98 -19.33
CA TYR A 162 1.32 6.85 -20.09
C TYR A 162 1.13 8.06 -21.01
N THR A 163 0.55 7.80 -22.19
CA THR A 163 0.11 8.83 -23.12
C THR A 163 -1.37 8.66 -23.43
N PHE A 164 -2.08 9.78 -23.56
CA PHE A 164 -3.42 9.85 -24.12
C PHE A 164 -3.33 10.19 -25.63
N PRO A 165 -3.21 9.21 -26.55
CA PRO A 165 -2.91 9.47 -27.96
C PRO A 165 -3.96 10.32 -28.69
N LYS A 166 -5.20 10.37 -28.18
CA LYS A 166 -6.31 11.11 -28.80
C LYS A 166 -6.50 12.54 -28.27
N TYR A 167 -5.75 12.93 -27.25
CA TYR A 167 -5.96 14.19 -26.54
C TYR A 167 -4.62 14.91 -26.33
N SER A 168 -4.60 16.22 -26.54
CA SER A 168 -3.48 17.07 -26.15
C SER A 168 -3.47 17.32 -24.64
N SER A 169 -2.34 17.80 -24.11
CA SER A 169 -2.22 18.11 -22.69
C SER A 169 -3.18 19.21 -22.21
N GLN A 170 -3.62 20.08 -23.11
CA GLN A 170 -4.55 21.18 -22.81
C GLN A 170 -6.02 20.73 -22.76
N GLU A 171 -6.36 19.59 -23.34
CA GLU A 171 -7.73 19.06 -23.40
C GLU A 171 -8.11 18.23 -22.16
N ILE A 172 -7.11 17.79 -21.38
CA ILE A 172 -7.31 16.98 -20.18
C ILE A 172 -6.96 17.81 -18.96
N GLY A 173 -7.95 18.09 -18.11
CA GLY A 173 -7.72 18.76 -16.84
C GLY A 173 -6.92 17.90 -15.86
N GLN A 174 -5.85 18.44 -15.31
CA GLN A 174 -5.04 17.79 -14.27
C GLN A 174 -5.87 17.32 -13.06
N ASP A 175 -6.84 18.14 -12.62
CA ASP A 175 -7.71 17.83 -11.49
C ASP A 175 -8.60 16.60 -11.74
N TRP A 176 -9.01 16.41 -13.00
CA TRP A 176 -9.79 15.25 -13.39
C TRP A 176 -8.96 13.96 -13.26
N LEU A 177 -7.71 13.97 -13.73
CA LEU A 177 -6.80 12.83 -13.61
C LEU A 177 -6.53 12.49 -12.13
N GLN A 178 -6.27 13.50 -11.30
CA GLN A 178 -6.05 13.31 -9.86
C GLN A 178 -7.25 12.67 -9.16
N THR A 179 -8.46 13.07 -9.53
CA THR A 179 -9.69 12.60 -8.88
C THR A 179 -10.06 11.19 -9.34
N ASN A 180 -9.87 10.87 -10.63
CA ASN A 180 -10.43 9.65 -11.22
C ASN A 180 -9.43 8.50 -11.36
N LEU A 181 -8.14 8.78 -11.57
CA LEU A 181 -7.13 7.73 -11.80
C LEU A 181 -6.42 7.32 -10.52
N ARG A 182 -6.15 8.26 -9.61
CA ARG A 182 -5.45 7.98 -8.35
C ARG A 182 -6.05 6.82 -7.53
N PRO A 183 -7.38 6.66 -7.41
CA PRO A 183 -7.97 5.56 -6.64
C PRO A 183 -7.78 4.17 -7.29
N LEU A 184 -7.62 4.10 -8.61
CA LEU A 184 -7.60 2.84 -9.37
C LEU A 184 -6.22 2.17 -9.39
N VAL A 185 -5.16 2.95 -9.17
CA VAL A 185 -3.77 2.49 -9.24
C VAL A 185 -3.29 1.86 -7.90
N MET A 186 -4.12 1.85 -6.86
CA MET A 186 -3.74 1.46 -5.49
C MET A 186 -4.02 0.00 -5.09
N ARG A 187 -4.25 -0.90 -6.02
CA ARG A 187 -4.47 -2.33 -5.71
C ARG A 187 -3.50 -3.11 -6.58
N PRO A 188 -2.67 -4.06 -6.08
CA PRO A 188 -2.14 -4.46 -4.77
C PRO A 188 -0.58 -4.58 -4.72
N SER A 189 0.19 -4.11 -5.73
CA SER A 189 1.64 -4.37 -5.89
C SER A 189 2.63 -3.60 -4.97
N ILE A 190 2.21 -3.07 -3.82
CA ILE A 190 3.01 -2.10 -3.01
C ILE A 190 3.61 -2.73 -1.73
N GLU A 191 3.84 -4.04 -1.72
CA GLU A 191 4.29 -4.74 -0.50
C GLU A 191 5.80 -4.58 -0.21
N PHE A 192 6.60 -4.05 -1.14
CA PHE A 192 8.08 -4.11 -1.07
C PHE A 192 8.80 -2.76 -0.88
N GLY A 193 8.13 -1.72 -0.40
CA GLY A 193 8.78 -0.44 -0.05
C GLY A 193 9.28 0.41 -1.22
N GLY A 194 9.06 0.00 -2.47
CA GLY A 194 9.39 0.77 -3.66
C GLY A 194 8.47 1.98 -3.89
N ILE A 195 8.96 2.95 -4.67
CA ILE A 195 8.22 4.13 -5.11
C ILE A 195 7.72 3.90 -6.53
N TYR A 196 6.42 3.98 -6.72
CA TYR A 196 5.79 3.95 -8.04
C TYR A 196 5.39 5.36 -8.46
N ILE A 197 5.69 5.73 -9.69
CA ILE A 197 5.26 6.98 -10.31
C ILE A 197 4.47 6.65 -11.56
N PHE A 198 3.29 7.25 -11.69
CA PHE A 198 2.46 7.14 -12.89
C PHE A 198 2.43 8.53 -13.53
N SER A 199 3.17 8.72 -14.62
CA SER A 199 3.22 9.98 -15.38
C SER A 199 2.29 9.88 -16.59
N TYR A 200 1.49 10.92 -16.81
CA TYR A 200 0.50 11.00 -17.88
C TYR A 200 0.81 12.19 -18.78
N SER A 201 0.89 11.95 -20.09
CA SER A 201 1.17 12.97 -21.10
C SER A 201 0.10 13.00 -22.18
N GLY A 202 -0.06 14.16 -22.83
CA GLY A 202 -0.88 14.28 -24.04
C GLY A 202 -0.17 13.76 -25.29
N ASN A 203 -0.88 13.73 -26.42
CA ASN A 203 -0.32 13.39 -27.73
C ASN A 203 0.74 14.40 -28.22
N ASP A 204 0.77 15.59 -27.62
CA ASP A 204 1.77 16.64 -27.74
C ASP A 204 3.06 16.37 -26.94
N LYS A 205 3.11 15.23 -26.23
CA LYS A 205 4.24 14.80 -25.38
C LYS A 205 4.52 15.72 -24.20
N VAL A 206 3.56 16.56 -23.83
CA VAL A 206 3.64 17.41 -22.64
C VAL A 206 3.03 16.63 -21.47
N GLU A 207 3.78 16.54 -20.36
CA GLU A 207 3.27 15.92 -19.13
C GLU A 207 2.11 16.76 -18.58
N ILE A 208 0.98 16.09 -18.35
CA ILE A 208 -0.22 16.68 -17.73
C ILE A 208 -0.11 16.58 -16.21
N THR A 209 0.23 15.38 -15.71
CA THR A 209 0.39 15.15 -14.27
C THR A 209 1.14 13.86 -13.99
N ASN A 210 1.62 13.72 -12.75
CA ASN A 210 2.10 12.44 -12.24
C ASN A 210 1.61 12.16 -10.82
N PHE A 211 1.46 10.87 -10.49
CA PHE A 211 1.12 10.43 -9.14
C PHE A 211 2.27 9.63 -8.56
N LYS A 212 2.81 10.10 -7.43
CA LYS A 212 3.74 9.31 -6.62
C LYS A 212 2.96 8.48 -5.63
N ILE A 213 3.17 7.17 -5.69
CA ILE A 213 2.68 6.20 -4.73
C ILE A 213 3.91 5.57 -4.08
N SER A 214 4.16 5.93 -2.84
CA SER A 214 5.20 5.32 -2.02
C SER A 214 4.53 4.76 -0.78
N PHE A 215 4.83 3.51 -0.43
CA PHE A 215 4.50 3.03 0.91
C PHE A 215 5.57 3.52 1.88
N SER A 216 5.34 4.72 2.40
CA SER A 216 6.03 5.17 3.60
C SER A 216 5.25 4.64 4.78
N VAL A 217 5.91 3.84 5.60
CA VAL A 217 5.49 3.68 7.00
C VAL A 217 5.95 4.91 7.77
N ALA A 218 5.36 6.06 7.47
CA ALA A 218 5.49 7.24 8.30
C ALA A 218 4.40 8.26 7.94
N ALA A 219 3.74 8.71 9.00
CA ALA A 219 2.87 9.89 9.11
C ALA A 219 1.45 9.79 8.52
N ALA A 220 0.60 8.95 9.12
CA ALA A 220 -0.82 9.29 9.26
C ALA A 220 -0.98 10.30 10.42
N GLY A 221 -0.47 11.52 10.19
CA GLY A 221 -0.68 12.67 11.05
C GLY A 221 -1.19 13.82 10.19
N TYR A 222 -2.41 14.26 10.47
CA TYR A 222 -3.09 15.45 9.91
C TYR A 222 -3.60 15.38 8.47
N LEU A 223 -4.89 15.08 8.31
CA LEU A 223 -5.74 15.88 7.42
C LEU A 223 -7.04 16.25 8.16
N ARG A 224 -7.20 17.56 8.36
CA ARG A 224 -8.40 18.22 8.91
C ARG A 224 -9.61 17.98 8.00
N ARG A 225 -10.79 17.96 8.63
CA ARG A 225 -12.10 18.15 8.00
C ARG A 225 -12.07 19.35 7.05
N SER A 226 -12.51 19.16 5.80
CA SER A 226 -13.26 20.19 5.09
C SER A 226 -14.65 19.63 4.77
N THR A 227 -15.63 20.25 5.41
CA THR A 227 -17.06 20.08 5.15
C THR A 227 -17.44 20.87 3.91
N GLY A 228 -18.23 20.22 3.03
CA GLY A 228 -19.24 20.86 2.18
C GLY A 228 -18.75 21.82 1.10
N GLN A 229 -18.68 21.34 -0.15
CA GLN A 229 -18.86 22.23 -1.29
C GLN A 229 -19.58 21.50 -2.43
N THR A 230 -20.72 22.05 -2.81
CA THR A 230 -21.64 21.60 -3.84
C THR A 230 -21.06 21.74 -5.24
N CYS A 231 -21.37 20.80 -6.13
CA CYS A 231 -20.98 20.79 -7.53
C CYS A 231 -21.58 21.97 -8.32
N PRO A 232 -20.79 22.68 -9.16
CA PRO A 232 -21.33 23.41 -10.30
C PRO A 232 -21.40 22.50 -11.54
N HIS A 233 -22.50 22.67 -12.28
CA HIS A 233 -22.79 22.03 -13.55
C HIS A 233 -21.83 22.43 -14.70
N ASN A 234 -21.74 21.51 -15.67
CA ASN A 234 -21.43 21.70 -17.10
C ASN A 234 -19.95 21.89 -17.55
N ARG A 235 -19.38 20.83 -18.14
CA ARG A 235 -19.20 20.64 -19.61
C ARG A 235 -18.08 19.60 -19.88
N ILE A 236 -18.37 18.30 -19.84
CA ILE A 236 -17.59 17.26 -20.55
C ILE A 236 -18.55 16.13 -20.94
N PRO A 237 -18.53 15.62 -22.19
CA PRO A 237 -19.44 14.56 -22.62
C PRO A 237 -19.24 13.26 -21.84
N LEU A 238 -20.36 12.68 -21.38
CA LEU A 238 -20.53 11.50 -20.51
C LEU A 238 -19.97 10.16 -21.06
N ARG A 239 -19.14 10.16 -22.11
CA ARG A 239 -18.68 8.91 -22.76
C ARG A 239 -17.43 8.28 -22.14
N CYS A 240 -16.65 9.00 -21.33
CA CYS A 240 -15.46 8.44 -20.66
C CYS A 240 -15.75 7.61 -19.39
N ILE A 241 -17.01 7.58 -18.93
CA ILE A 241 -17.35 7.17 -17.55
C ILE A 241 -17.40 5.64 -17.35
N HIS A 242 -17.53 4.84 -18.41
CA HIS A 242 -17.93 3.44 -18.24
C HIS A 242 -16.81 2.38 -18.29
N TYR A 243 -15.59 2.69 -18.74
CA TYR A 243 -14.67 1.61 -19.15
C TYR A 243 -13.40 1.43 -18.30
N VAL A 244 -12.95 2.43 -17.54
CA VAL A 244 -11.70 2.32 -16.74
C VAL A 244 -11.87 1.43 -15.49
N ARG A 245 -13.11 1.08 -15.11
CA ARG A 245 -13.40 0.23 -13.94
C ARG A 245 -13.00 -1.25 -14.11
N LYS A 246 -12.82 -1.75 -15.33
CA LYS A 246 -12.71 -3.21 -15.56
C LYS A 246 -11.29 -3.76 -15.66
N PHE A 247 -10.27 -2.96 -15.96
CA PHE A 247 -8.97 -3.50 -16.42
C PHE A 247 -7.78 -3.33 -15.48
N ALA A 248 -7.87 -2.50 -14.43
CA ALA A 248 -6.82 -2.41 -13.41
C ALA A 248 -6.56 -3.75 -12.69
N CYS A 249 -7.49 -4.72 -12.75
CA CYS A 249 -7.33 -6.06 -12.20
C CYS A 249 -6.59 -7.05 -13.12
N GLN A 250 -6.44 -6.79 -14.42
CA GLN A 250 -6.10 -7.85 -15.38
C GLN A 250 -4.61 -7.90 -15.77
N LEU A 251 -3.86 -6.82 -15.50
CA LEU A 251 -2.42 -6.76 -15.82
C LEU A 251 -1.52 -7.45 -14.79
N GLU A 252 -2.02 -7.76 -13.59
CA GLU A 252 -1.22 -8.41 -12.56
C GLU A 252 -1.35 -9.93 -12.54
N HIS A 253 -2.45 -10.49 -13.02
CA HIS A 253 -2.58 -11.95 -13.17
C HIS A 253 -1.56 -12.52 -14.17
N TYR A 254 -1.16 -11.75 -15.19
CA TYR A 254 -0.25 -12.25 -16.23
C TYR A 254 1.23 -12.25 -15.83
N ALA A 255 1.64 -11.43 -14.85
CA ALA A 255 3.03 -11.36 -14.39
C ALA A 255 3.34 -12.34 -13.24
N PHE A 256 2.31 -12.87 -12.56
CA PHE A 256 2.48 -13.69 -11.36
C PHE A 256 2.14 -15.19 -11.55
N GLU A 257 1.45 -15.59 -12.64
CA GLU A 257 1.07 -17.00 -12.89
C GLU A 257 2.15 -17.84 -13.62
N ARG A 258 3.39 -17.36 -13.79
CA ARG A 258 4.49 -18.16 -14.35
C ARG A 258 5.83 -18.05 -13.60
N ASN A 259 5.79 -18.25 -12.28
CA ASN A 259 6.93 -18.80 -11.54
C ASN A 259 6.45 -19.81 -10.52
#